data_AF-A0ABD4EII0-F1
#
_entry.id   AF-A0ABD4EII0-F1
#
_cell.length_a   1.000
_cell.length_b   1.000
_cell.length_c   1.000
_cell.angle_alpha   90.00
_cell.angle_beta   90.00
_cell.angle_gamma   90.00
#
_symmetry.space_group_name_H-M   'P 1'
#
loop_
_entity.id
_entity.type
_entity.pdbx_description
1 polymer ?
#
loop_
_entity_poly.entity_id
_entity_poly.type
_entity_poly.pdbx_seq_one_letter_code
_entity_poly.pdbx_strand_id
1 'polypeptide(L)'
;MLIDKFETYILNIAGLKSRSTRKQLIKICKQIHFCESIQYSITKKKGIFVLELSLPKQQLPYVISFLSFHEYLIYQILPPKHVDELLNSEKLYRSSKRFDLKIDGLQDAFIKDKVIDIMTLFSNHYAINYTLNPDCASVCCSPETFAHLLRTIATHNIDVLSASYRSSAMHKSRIS
;
A
#
# COMPACT_ATOMS: atom_id res chain seq x y z
N MET A 1 -25.27 4.88 15.05
CA MET A 1 -23.93 5.51 15.10
C MET A 1 -22.91 4.40 15.28
N LEU A 2 -22.35 3.90 14.16
CA LEU A 2 -21.28 2.90 14.23
C LEU A 2 -20.06 3.61 14.79
N ILE A 3 -19.56 3.16 15.94
CA ILE A 3 -18.26 3.58 16.44
C ILE A 3 -17.27 3.13 15.38
N ASP A 4 -16.75 4.07 14.61
CA ASP A 4 -15.70 3.78 13.64
C ASP A 4 -14.52 3.19 14.40
N LYS A 5 -14.27 1.90 14.19
CA LYS A 5 -13.18 1.20 14.83
C LYS A 5 -11.88 1.83 14.32
N PHE A 6 -11.16 2.49 15.21
CA PHE A 6 -9.82 2.97 14.92
C PHE A 6 -8.90 1.76 14.70
N GLU A 7 -8.15 1.83 13.62
CA GLU A 7 -7.12 0.85 13.30
C GLU A 7 -5.82 1.57 13.05
N THR A 8 -4.73 0.91 13.43
CA THR A 8 -3.38 1.39 13.13
C THR A 8 -2.88 0.70 11.87
N TYR A 9 -2.27 1.48 10.99
CA TYR A 9 -1.66 1.06 9.74
C TYR A 9 -0.21 1.54 9.68
N ILE A 10 0.60 0.79 8.97
CA ILE A 10 2.02 1.04 8.77
C ILE A 10 2.24 1.13 7.28
N LEU A 11 2.56 2.32 6.82
CA LEU A 11 2.82 2.63 5.43
C LEU A 11 4.33 2.65 5.20
N ASN A 12 4.78 1.76 4.34
CA ASN A 12 6.15 1.73 3.83
C ASN A 12 6.22 2.67 2.62
N ILE A 13 6.76 3.86 2.81
CA ILE A 13 6.80 4.92 1.78
C ILE A 13 8.23 5.10 1.28
N ALA A 14 8.38 5.33 -0.03
CA ALA A 14 9.66 5.61 -0.64
C ALA A 14 10.33 6.87 -0.06
N GLY A 15 11.66 6.83 0.09
CA GLY A 15 12.47 8.00 0.44
C GLY A 15 12.43 8.42 1.92
N LEU A 16 11.77 7.68 2.81
CA LEU A 16 11.66 8.05 4.24
C LEU A 16 12.98 8.03 5.02
N LYS A 17 14.09 7.55 4.46
CA LYS A 17 15.43 7.73 5.06
C LYS A 17 15.94 9.16 4.96
N SER A 18 15.47 9.93 3.99
CA SER A 18 15.79 11.35 3.92
C SER A 18 15.03 12.14 4.99
N ARG A 19 15.77 12.97 5.74
CA ARG A 19 15.16 13.85 6.75
C ARG A 19 14.25 14.90 6.11
N SER A 20 14.59 15.38 4.91
CA SER A 20 13.75 16.37 4.20
C SER A 20 12.40 15.75 3.82
N THR A 21 12.42 14.55 3.23
CA THR A 21 11.20 13.81 2.87
C THR A 21 10.31 13.55 4.08
N ARG A 22 10.90 13.16 5.23
CA ARG A 22 10.14 13.00 6.48
C ARG A 22 9.48 14.29 6.96
N LYS A 23 10.20 15.42 6.93
CA LYS A 23 9.65 16.73 7.32
C LYS A 23 8.51 17.17 6.39
N GLN A 24 8.68 16.96 5.09
CA GLN A 24 7.65 17.27 4.09
C GLN A 24 6.42 16.39 4.28
N LEU A 25 6.59 15.09 4.52
CA LEU A 25 5.49 14.17 4.76
C LEU A 25 4.70 14.57 6.01
N ILE A 26 5.38 14.92 7.11
CA ILE A 26 4.71 15.44 8.32
C ILE A 26 3.91 16.70 8.00
N LYS A 27 4.45 17.62 7.18
CA LYS A 27 3.72 18.83 6.76
C LYS A 27 2.47 18.48 5.95
N ILE A 28 2.55 17.49 5.07
CA ILE A 28 1.43 17.03 4.24
C ILE A 28 0.38 16.31 5.10
N CYS A 29 0.78 15.46 6.04
CA CYS A 29 -0.16 14.83 6.98
C CYS A 29 -0.92 15.86 7.84
N LYS A 30 -0.34 17.04 8.13
CA LYS A 30 -1.04 18.14 8.82
C LYS A 30 -2.17 18.77 8.00
N GLN A 31 -2.18 18.57 6.67
CA GLN A 31 -3.19 19.11 5.76
C GLN A 31 -4.38 18.15 5.58
N ILE A 32 -4.37 17.00 6.26
CA ILE A 32 -5.49 16.06 6.26
C ILE A 32 -6.61 16.64 7.14
N HIS A 33 -7.64 17.18 6.51
CA HIS A 33 -8.79 17.78 7.18
C HIS A 33 -10.05 16.89 7.17
N PHE A 34 -10.08 15.86 6.31
CA PHE A 34 -11.22 14.94 6.21
C PHE A 34 -11.31 13.94 7.38
N CYS A 35 -10.30 13.88 8.25
CA CYS A 35 -10.25 13.01 9.41
C CYS A 35 -9.63 13.75 10.60
N GLU A 36 -10.45 14.45 11.39
CA GLU A 36 -9.99 15.29 12.52
C GLU A 36 -9.20 14.51 13.59
N SER A 37 -9.47 13.22 13.73
CA SER A 37 -8.89 12.35 14.72
C SER A 37 -7.68 11.55 14.22
N ILE A 38 -7.13 11.86 13.03
CA ILE A 38 -5.97 11.13 12.51
C ILE A 38 -4.75 11.35 13.40
N GLN A 39 -4.14 10.26 13.83
CA GLN A 39 -2.85 10.30 14.50
C GLN A 39 -1.80 9.74 13.54
N TYR A 40 -0.67 10.40 13.43
CA TYR A 40 0.41 9.95 12.57
C TYR A 40 1.77 10.17 13.22
N SER A 41 2.69 9.26 12.98
CA SER A 41 4.07 9.38 13.40
C SER A 41 5.00 8.71 12.40
N ILE A 42 6.25 9.18 12.30
CA ILE A 42 7.27 8.49 11.52
C ILE A 42 8.19 7.79 12.49
N THR A 43 8.17 6.46 12.46
CA THR A 43 8.94 5.61 13.38
C THR A 43 9.89 4.70 12.60
N LYS A 44 10.89 4.15 13.29
CA LYS A 44 11.84 3.20 12.69
C LYS A 44 11.46 1.79 13.15
N LYS A 45 11.06 0.93 12.21
CA LYS A 45 10.73 -0.48 12.46
C LYS A 45 11.67 -1.37 11.63
N LYS A 46 12.33 -2.34 12.28
CA LYS A 46 13.33 -3.22 11.64
C LYS A 46 14.40 -2.47 10.83
N GLY A 47 14.83 -1.31 11.30
CA GLY A 47 15.84 -0.50 10.60
C GLY A 47 15.29 0.43 9.50
N ILE A 48 14.01 0.35 9.17
CA ILE A 48 13.35 1.07 8.07
C ILE A 48 12.44 2.16 8.66
N PHE A 49 12.45 3.36 8.08
CA PHE A 49 11.50 4.41 8.46
C PHE A 49 10.15 4.15 7.80
N VAL A 50 9.08 4.21 8.58
CA VAL A 50 7.70 3.99 8.14
C VAL A 50 6.79 5.08 8.69
N LEU A 51 5.69 5.35 7.98
CA LEU A 51 4.62 6.19 8.48
C LEU A 51 3.62 5.30 9.21
N GLU A 52 3.48 5.50 10.51
CA GLU A 52 2.43 4.89 11.32
C GLU A 52 1.24 5.82 11.37
N LEU A 53 0.06 5.29 11.07
CA LEU A 53 -1.19 6.02 10.99
C LEU A 53 -2.23 5.33 11.87
N SER A 54 -2.98 6.08 12.69
CA SER A 54 -4.14 5.59 13.43
C SER A 54 -5.35 6.43 13.04
N LEU A 55 -6.37 5.78 12.48
CA LEU A 55 -7.58 6.43 11.95
C LEU A 55 -8.76 5.44 11.88
N PRO A 56 -10.00 5.94 11.76
CA PRO A 56 -11.15 5.14 11.38
C PRO A 56 -10.89 4.28 10.14
N LYS A 57 -11.15 2.97 10.17
CA LYS A 57 -10.88 2.07 9.04
C LYS A 57 -11.39 2.60 7.68
N GLN A 58 -12.57 3.22 7.66
CA GLN A 58 -13.20 3.78 6.45
C GLN A 58 -12.39 4.94 5.83
N GLN A 59 -11.53 5.60 6.61
CA GLN A 59 -10.75 6.76 6.16
C GLN A 59 -9.42 6.38 5.50
N LEU A 60 -9.00 5.10 5.57
CA LEU A 60 -7.72 4.66 5.03
C LEU A 60 -7.59 4.88 3.50
N PRO A 61 -8.59 4.53 2.67
CA PRO A 61 -8.51 4.77 1.23
C PRO A 61 -8.28 6.24 0.87
N TYR A 62 -8.93 7.16 1.60
CA TYR A 62 -8.77 8.59 1.41
C TYR A 62 -7.34 9.05 1.73
N VAL A 63 -6.73 8.53 2.81
CA VAL A 63 -5.33 8.84 3.12
C VAL A 63 -4.38 8.29 2.07
N ILE A 64 -4.60 7.06 1.59
CA ILE A 64 -3.77 6.47 0.52
C ILE A 64 -3.87 7.30 -0.75
N SER A 65 -5.08 7.70 -1.15
CA SER A 65 -5.34 8.55 -2.31
C SER A 65 -4.69 9.92 -2.15
N PHE A 66 -4.87 10.57 -0.99
CA PHE A 66 -4.25 11.85 -0.66
C PHE A 66 -2.72 11.81 -0.79
N LEU A 67 -2.08 10.81 -0.16
CA LEU A 67 -0.63 10.62 -0.28
C LEU A 67 -0.19 10.35 -1.72
N SER A 68 -0.98 9.59 -2.48
CA SER A 68 -0.72 9.26 -3.88
C SER A 68 -0.83 10.49 -4.80
N PHE A 69 -1.77 11.41 -4.53
CA PHE A 69 -1.87 12.71 -5.21
C PHE A 69 -0.68 13.63 -4.88
N HIS A 70 -0.11 13.52 -3.68
CA HIS A 70 1.12 14.18 -3.28
C HIS A 70 2.41 13.45 -3.72
N GLU A 71 2.28 12.50 -4.65
CA GLU A 71 3.38 11.77 -5.28
C GLU A 71 4.21 10.87 -4.34
N TYR A 72 3.66 10.53 -3.18
CA TYR A 72 4.29 9.53 -2.32
C TYR A 72 4.04 8.12 -2.86
N LEU A 73 5.12 7.42 -3.22
CA LEU A 73 5.09 6.02 -3.59
C LEU A 73 4.99 5.15 -2.33
N ILE A 74 3.88 4.43 -2.19
CA ILE A 74 3.64 3.50 -1.08
C ILE A 74 3.93 2.08 -1.58
N TYR A 75 4.88 1.40 -0.93
CA TYR A 75 5.24 0.02 -1.24
C TYR A 75 4.37 -1.00 -0.52
N GLN A 76 3.95 -0.69 0.71
CA GLN A 76 3.13 -1.58 1.53
C GLN A 76 2.26 -0.77 2.50
N ILE A 77 1.10 -1.33 2.81
CA ILE A 77 0.15 -0.89 3.83
C ILE A 77 -0.15 -2.11 4.69
N LEU A 78 0.42 -2.14 5.89
CA LEU A 78 0.40 -3.30 6.79
C LEU A 78 -0.24 -2.94 8.13
N PRO A 79 -1.02 -3.83 8.76
CA PRO A 79 -1.35 -3.67 10.16
C PRO A 79 -0.13 -3.98 11.04
N PRO A 80 -0.05 -3.48 12.30
CA PRO A 80 1.07 -3.68 13.21
C PRO A 80 1.49 -5.14 13.42
N LYS A 81 0.54 -6.07 13.38
CA LYS A 81 0.79 -7.51 13.49
C LYS A 81 1.65 -8.09 12.35
N HIS A 82 1.70 -7.42 11.19
CA HIS A 82 2.47 -7.85 10.02
C HIS A 82 3.73 -6.99 9.80
N VAL A 83 4.20 -6.26 10.81
CA VAL A 83 5.50 -5.54 10.76
C VAL A 83 6.64 -6.46 10.39
N ASP A 84 6.51 -7.76 10.70
CA ASP A 84 7.55 -8.71 10.38
C ASP A 84 7.81 -8.91 8.89
N GLU A 85 6.79 -8.63 8.07
CA GLU A 85 6.77 -8.74 6.60
C GLU A 85 7.18 -7.44 5.90
N LEU A 86 7.66 -6.44 6.65
CA LEU A 86 8.08 -5.16 6.12
C LEU A 86 9.23 -5.33 5.13
N LEU A 87 8.99 -4.95 3.88
CA LEU A 87 9.97 -4.93 2.82
C LEU A 87 10.97 -3.81 3.05
N ASN A 88 12.24 -4.14 2.94
CA ASN A 88 13.26 -3.10 2.81
C ASN A 88 13.21 -2.52 1.39
N SER A 89 12.46 -1.44 1.24
CA SER A 89 12.28 -0.71 -0.01
C SER A 89 13.56 -0.02 -0.52
N GLU A 90 14.63 0.06 0.27
CA GLU A 90 15.92 0.57 -0.18
C GLU A 90 16.85 -0.52 -0.70
N LYS A 91 16.73 -1.74 -0.16
CA LYS A 91 17.38 -2.93 -0.71
C LYS A 91 16.49 -3.50 -1.83
N LEU A 92 16.16 -2.66 -2.82
CA LEU A 92 15.39 -3.06 -3.99
C LEU A 92 16.07 -4.25 -4.66
N TYR A 93 15.58 -5.44 -4.33
CA TYR A 93 15.73 -6.56 -5.22
C TYR A 93 14.93 -6.18 -6.46
N ARG A 94 15.62 -5.89 -7.57
CA ARG A 94 14.99 -5.72 -8.91
C ARG A 94 14.19 -6.95 -9.34
N SER A 95 14.27 -8.03 -8.59
CA SER A 95 13.48 -9.23 -8.85
C SER A 95 12.00 -8.97 -8.63
N SER A 96 11.23 -9.62 -9.49
CA SER A 96 9.78 -9.66 -9.36
C SER A 96 9.39 -10.26 -8.00
N LYS A 97 8.40 -9.64 -7.37
CA LYS A 97 7.81 -10.02 -6.08
C LYS A 97 6.30 -10.13 -6.26
N ARG A 98 5.69 -11.00 -5.46
CA ARG A 98 4.23 -11.14 -5.41
C ARG A 98 3.67 -10.21 -4.34
N PHE A 99 2.80 -9.31 -4.76
CA PHE A 99 2.06 -8.40 -3.93
C PHE A 99 0.58 -8.78 -3.94
N ASP A 100 -0.09 -8.55 -2.82
CA ASP A 100 -1.53 -8.65 -2.71
C ASP A 100 -2.09 -7.26 -2.43
N LEU A 101 -2.99 -6.81 -3.29
CA LEU A 101 -3.67 -5.53 -3.18
C LEU A 101 -5.15 -5.79 -2.90
N LYS A 102 -5.61 -5.45 -1.70
CA LYS A 102 -7.03 -5.52 -1.37
C LYS A 102 -7.73 -4.25 -1.81
N ILE A 103 -8.77 -4.43 -2.61
CA ILE A 103 -9.54 -3.37 -3.23
C ILE A 103 -10.99 -3.52 -2.77
N ASP A 104 -11.56 -2.45 -2.23
CA ASP A 104 -12.97 -2.46 -1.88
C ASP A 104 -13.84 -2.49 -3.14
N GLY A 105 -14.95 -3.22 -3.07
CA GLY A 105 -15.88 -3.31 -4.19
C GLY A 105 -15.35 -4.01 -5.44
N LEU A 106 -14.25 -4.79 -5.40
CA LEU A 106 -13.74 -5.51 -6.58
C LEU A 106 -14.72 -6.56 -7.16
N GLN A 107 -15.80 -6.88 -6.43
CA GLN A 107 -16.92 -7.69 -6.92
C GLN A 107 -17.90 -6.90 -7.81
N ASP A 108 -17.95 -5.58 -7.63
CA ASP A 108 -18.74 -4.69 -8.48
C ASP A 108 -18.13 -4.64 -9.88
N ALA A 109 -18.95 -4.85 -10.90
CA ALA A 109 -18.49 -4.95 -12.29
C ALA A 109 -17.77 -3.68 -12.76
N PHE A 110 -18.24 -2.50 -12.34
CA PHE A 110 -17.66 -1.23 -12.76
C PHE A 110 -16.29 -0.98 -12.12
N ILE A 111 -16.15 -1.30 -10.83
CA ILE A 111 -14.84 -1.23 -10.17
C ILE A 111 -13.88 -2.26 -10.77
N LYS A 112 -14.36 -3.49 -10.99
CA LYS A 112 -13.57 -4.57 -11.56
C LYS A 112 -13.05 -4.23 -12.95
N ASP A 113 -13.89 -3.70 -13.83
CA ASP A 113 -13.50 -3.31 -15.19
C ASP A 113 -12.43 -2.20 -15.16
N LYS A 114 -12.61 -1.17 -14.31
CA LYS A 114 -11.57 -0.14 -14.12
C LYS A 114 -10.24 -0.70 -13.62
N VAL A 115 -10.27 -1.64 -12.67
CA VAL A 115 -9.05 -2.30 -12.19
C VAL A 115 -8.42 -3.10 -13.31
N ILE A 116 -9.20 -3.81 -14.13
CA ILE A 116 -8.69 -4.55 -15.30
C ILE A 116 -8.03 -3.59 -16.29
N ASP A 117 -8.66 -2.47 -16.63
CA ASP A 117 -8.11 -1.48 -17.56
C ASP A 117 -6.75 -0.94 -17.07
N ILE A 118 -6.65 -0.59 -15.79
CA ILE A 118 -5.38 -0.14 -15.17
C ILE A 118 -4.34 -1.27 -15.22
N MET A 119 -4.72 -2.51 -14.90
CA MET A 119 -3.79 -3.64 -14.95
C MET A 119 -3.32 -3.92 -16.37
N THR A 120 -4.20 -3.89 -17.37
CA THR A 120 -3.86 -4.06 -18.79
C THR A 120 -2.93 -2.95 -19.27
N LEU A 121 -3.18 -1.69 -18.87
CA LEU A 121 -2.27 -0.58 -19.15
C LEU A 121 -0.87 -0.86 -18.61
N PHE A 122 -0.75 -1.34 -17.37
CA PHE A 122 0.54 -1.69 -16.78
C PHE A 122 1.19 -2.90 -17.44
N SER A 123 0.42 -3.93 -17.84
CA SER A 123 0.94 -5.11 -18.57
C SER A 123 1.54 -4.74 -19.92
N ASN A 124 1.03 -3.68 -20.57
CA ASN A 124 1.57 -3.20 -21.84
C ASN A 124 2.89 -2.43 -21.71
N HIS A 125 3.15 -1.82 -20.55
CA HIS A 125 4.32 -0.98 -20.31
C HIS A 125 5.38 -1.60 -19.41
N TYR A 126 5.00 -2.58 -18.60
CA TYR A 126 5.85 -3.19 -17.59
C TYR A 126 5.66 -4.71 -17.55
N ALA A 127 6.69 -5.43 -17.08
CA ALA A 127 6.60 -6.86 -16.82
C ALA A 127 5.77 -7.14 -15.56
N ILE A 128 4.44 -7.17 -15.70
CA ILE A 128 3.51 -7.54 -14.64
C ILE A 128 2.67 -8.75 -15.03
N ASN A 129 2.43 -9.63 -14.05
CA ASN A 129 1.43 -10.69 -14.14
C ASN A 129 0.45 -10.52 -12.99
N TYR A 130 -0.86 -10.63 -13.23
CA TYR A 130 -1.84 -10.44 -12.17
C TYR A 130 -2.97 -11.48 -12.20
N THR A 131 -3.62 -11.64 -11.06
CA THR A 131 -4.82 -12.47 -10.89
C THR A 131 -5.78 -11.73 -9.99
N LEU A 132 -7.05 -11.64 -10.40
CA LEU A 132 -8.10 -11.00 -9.64
C LEU A 132 -8.93 -12.06 -8.89
N ASN A 133 -8.95 -11.96 -7.58
CA ASN A 133 -9.86 -12.66 -6.68
C ASN A 133 -10.96 -11.68 -6.22
N PRO A 134 -12.07 -12.15 -5.62
CA PRO A 134 -13.22 -11.30 -5.32
C PRO A 134 -12.93 -10.03 -4.51
N ASP A 135 -11.91 -10.00 -3.65
CA ASP A 135 -11.53 -8.86 -2.80
C ASP A 135 -10.05 -8.46 -2.95
N CYS A 136 -9.31 -9.11 -3.85
CA CYS A 136 -7.86 -9.01 -3.89
C CYS A 136 -7.28 -9.19 -5.29
N ALA A 137 -6.45 -8.25 -5.71
CA ALA A 137 -5.57 -8.38 -6.87
C ALA A 137 -4.18 -8.88 -6.42
N SER A 138 -3.83 -10.12 -6.79
CA SER A 138 -2.46 -10.60 -6.66
C SER A 138 -1.65 -10.16 -7.87
N VAL A 139 -0.55 -9.44 -7.67
CA VAL A 139 0.30 -8.88 -8.74
C VAL A 139 1.75 -9.29 -8.54
N CYS A 140 2.35 -9.86 -9.57
CA CYS A 140 3.78 -10.20 -9.62
C CYS A 140 4.51 -9.15 -10.46
N CYS A 141 5.32 -8.30 -9.82
CA CYS A 141 6.10 -7.26 -10.49
C CYS A 141 7.25 -6.75 -9.62
N SER A 142 8.05 -5.81 -10.13
CA SER A 142 9.06 -5.14 -9.29
C SER A 142 8.38 -4.26 -8.21
N PRO A 143 9.01 -4.04 -7.03
CA PRO A 143 8.44 -3.17 -6.01
C PRO A 143 8.15 -1.74 -6.50
N GLU A 144 8.99 -1.22 -7.39
CA GLU A 144 8.82 0.10 -7.99
C GLU A 144 7.59 0.14 -8.89
N THR A 145 7.45 -0.82 -9.81
CA THR A 145 6.25 -0.97 -10.64
C THR A 145 4.99 -1.12 -9.80
N PHE A 146 5.05 -1.89 -8.70
CA PHE A 146 3.92 -2.06 -7.79
C PHE A 146 3.50 -0.74 -7.13
N ALA A 147 4.46 0.07 -6.67
CA ALA A 147 4.14 1.35 -6.04
C ALA A 147 3.50 2.33 -7.02
N HIS A 148 3.92 2.32 -8.29
CA HIS A 148 3.27 3.09 -9.36
C HIS A 148 1.86 2.57 -9.67
N LEU A 149 1.66 1.25 -9.70
CA LEU A 149 0.36 0.63 -9.88
C LEU A 149 -0.59 1.05 -8.74
N LEU A 150 -0.14 0.94 -7.49
CA LEU A 150 -0.92 1.32 -6.32
C LEU A 150 -1.28 2.81 -6.32
N ARG A 151 -0.33 3.70 -6.68
CA ARG A 151 -0.61 5.13 -6.88
C ARG A 151 -1.69 5.34 -7.94
N THR A 152 -1.60 4.63 -9.07
CA THR A 152 -2.56 4.76 -10.16
C THR A 152 -3.95 4.32 -9.72
N ILE A 153 -4.07 3.17 -9.06
CA ILE A 153 -5.34 2.68 -8.52
C ILE A 153 -5.95 3.69 -7.54
N ALA A 154 -5.17 4.15 -6.56
CA ALA A 154 -5.66 5.11 -5.55
C ALA A 154 -6.09 6.46 -6.16
N THR A 155 -5.39 6.94 -7.20
CA THR A 155 -5.72 8.21 -7.88
C THR A 155 -6.89 8.10 -8.86
N HIS A 156 -7.35 6.88 -9.18
CA HIS A 156 -8.53 6.62 -10.00
C HIS A 156 -9.81 6.40 -9.18
N ASN A 157 -9.80 6.85 -7.91
CA ASN A 157 -10.92 6.72 -6.96
C ASN A 157 -11.32 5.26 -6.72
N ILE A 158 -10.32 4.38 -6.62
CA ILE A 158 -10.51 2.97 -6.28
C ILE A 158 -9.96 2.77 -4.87
N ASP A 159 -10.83 2.31 -3.97
CA ASP A 159 -10.51 2.24 -2.56
C ASP A 159 -9.57 1.09 -2.24
N VAL A 160 -8.33 1.43 -1.86
CA VAL A 160 -7.31 0.47 -1.44
C VAL A 160 -7.41 0.23 0.06
N LEU A 161 -7.63 -1.01 0.46
CA LEU A 161 -7.79 -1.41 1.87
C LEU A 161 -6.49 -1.95 2.48
N SER A 162 -5.62 -2.56 1.67
CA SER A 162 -4.30 -3.01 2.11
C SER A 162 -3.43 -3.34 0.90
N ALA A 163 -2.11 -3.24 1.08
CA ALA A 163 -1.13 -3.63 0.08
C ALA A 163 0.01 -4.36 0.79
N SER A 164 0.09 -5.67 0.62
CA SER A 164 1.09 -6.48 1.31
C SER A 164 1.98 -7.22 0.31
N TYR A 165 3.16 -7.60 0.80
CA TYR A 165 4.05 -8.47 0.06
C TYR A 165 3.84 -9.89 0.56
N ARG A 166 3.55 -10.81 -0.36
CA ARG A 166 3.68 -12.23 -0.02
C ARG A 166 5.14 -12.61 -0.16
N SER A 167 5.81 -12.73 0.98
CA SER A 167 7.00 -13.57 1.02
C SER A 167 6.56 -14.96 0.59
N SER A 168 7.04 -15.45 -0.55
CA SER A 168 6.92 -16.85 -0.87
C SER A 168 7.49 -17.58 0.34
N ALA A 169 6.61 -18.21 1.13
CA ALA A 169 7.05 -19.34 1.90
C ALA A 169 7.53 -20.34 0.84
N MET A 170 8.84 -20.33 0.53
CA MET A 170 9.50 -21.62 0.51
C MET A 170 9.15 -22.19 1.87
N HIS A 171 8.15 -23.06 1.86
CA HIS A 171 7.81 -23.91 2.97
C HIS A 171 9.16 -24.32 3.56
N LYS A 172 9.35 -24.09 4.87
CA LYS A 172 10.15 -25.06 5.60
C LYS A 172 9.39 -26.37 5.42
N SER A 173 9.68 -27.09 4.34
CA SER A 173 9.51 -28.52 4.27
C SER A 173 10.40 -29.02 5.39
N ARG A 174 9.80 -29.22 6.57
CA ARG A 174 10.30 -30.21 7.50
C ARG A 174 10.23 -31.51 6.71
N ILE A 175 11.35 -31.88 6.10
CA ILE A 175 11.61 -33.26 5.76
C ILE A 175 11.71 -33.95 7.12
N SER A 176 10.64 -34.64 7.50
CA SER A 176 10.65 -35.62 8.58
C SER A 176 11.24 -36.92 8.06
#